data_AF-A0A8S2Q973-F1
#
_entry.id   AF-A0A8S2Q973-F1
#
_cell.length_a   1.000
_cell.length_b   1.000
_cell.length_c   1.000
_cell.angle_alpha   90.00
_cell.angle_beta   90.00
_cell.angle_gamma   90.00
#
_symmetry.space_group_name_H-M   'P 1'
#
loop_
_entity.id
_entity.type
_entity.pdbx_description
1 polymer ?
#
loop_
_entity_poly.entity_id
_entity_poly.type
_entity_poly.pdbx_seq_one_letter_code
_entity_poly.pdbx_strand_id
1 'polypeptide(L)'
;MGTIYVADYNNHRIVRWFNGSTSGHVIMAEQGVGIGIPQVPYPYDLAFDRQGNLYVTELLNSRIRMFPIDKISCVKHSVELVQNSFLL
;
A
#
# COMPACT_ATOMS: atom_id res chain seq x y z
N MET A 1 5.54 14.32 -8.31
CA MET A 1 4.41 13.36 -8.36
C MET A 1 4.23 12.81 -6.95
N GLY A 2 3.03 12.82 -6.40
CA GLY A 2 2.75 12.39 -5.02
C GLY A 2 1.97 11.08 -4.97
N THR A 3 2.26 10.24 -3.99
CA THR A 3 1.43 9.10 -3.61
C THR A 3 0.89 9.37 -2.21
N ILE A 4 -0.41 9.16 -2.03
CA ILE A 4 -1.07 9.32 -0.74
C ILE A 4 -1.38 7.94 -0.19
N TYR A 5 -1.10 7.73 1.10
CA TYR A 5 -1.48 6.54 1.84
C TYR A 5 -2.50 6.93 2.90
N VAL A 6 -3.59 6.18 2.99
CA VAL A 6 -4.71 6.49 3.89
C VAL A 6 -4.95 5.29 4.79
N ALA A 7 -4.92 5.52 6.10
CA ALA A 7 -5.43 4.58 7.10
C ALA A 7 -6.96 4.75 7.18
N ASP A 8 -7.68 3.83 6.56
CA ASP A 8 -9.14 3.82 6.53
C ASP A 8 -9.64 2.94 7.69
N TYR A 9 -9.51 3.49 8.91
CA TYR A 9 -9.64 2.79 10.20
C TYR A 9 -10.89 1.92 10.29
N ASN A 10 -12.07 2.49 10.03
CA ASN A 10 -13.36 1.79 10.15
C ASN A 10 -13.60 0.76 9.03
N ASN A 11 -12.87 0.86 7.92
CA ASN A 11 -12.88 -0.14 6.85
C ASN A 11 -11.72 -1.13 6.97
N HIS A 12 -10.97 -1.08 8.08
CA HIS A 12 -9.88 -2.00 8.41
C HIS A 12 -8.87 -2.19 7.28
N ARG A 13 -8.50 -1.10 6.60
CA ARG A 13 -7.62 -1.17 5.42
C ARG A 13 -6.70 0.03 5.29
N ILE A 14 -5.63 -0.16 4.52
CA ILE A 14 -4.75 0.91 4.06
C ILE A 14 -4.86 0.99 2.55
N VAL A 15 -5.11 2.21 2.07
CA VAL A 15 -5.36 2.50 0.65
C VAL A 15 -4.27 3.42 0.11
N ARG A 16 -3.72 3.07 -1.05
CA ARG A 16 -2.74 3.85 -1.80
C ARG A 16 -3.41 4.56 -2.97
N TRP A 17 -3.17 5.87 -3.10
CA TRP A 17 -3.66 6.71 -4.18
C TRP A 17 -2.49 7.29 -4.97
N PHE A 18 -2.48 7.08 -6.28
CA PHE A 18 -1.53 7.76 -7.16
C PHE A 18 -2.09 9.10 -7.61
N ASN A 19 -1.20 10.03 -7.96
CA ASN A 19 -1.61 11.31 -8.53
C ASN A 19 -2.47 11.11 -9.78
N GLY A 20 -3.65 11.75 -9.83
CA GLY A 20 -4.59 11.64 -10.94
C GLY A 20 -5.45 10.37 -10.93
N SER A 21 -5.30 9.47 -9.94
CA SER A 21 -6.19 8.31 -9.80
C SER A 21 -7.59 8.74 -9.37
N THR A 22 -8.62 8.10 -9.96
CA THR A 22 -10.03 8.24 -9.56
C THR A 22 -10.44 7.21 -8.51
N SER A 23 -9.58 6.23 -8.21
CA SER A 23 -9.79 5.20 -7.20
C SER A 23 -8.50 4.88 -6.47
N GLY A 24 -8.64 4.43 -5.22
CA GLY A 24 -7.54 3.96 -4.40
C GLY A 24 -7.32 2.46 -4.52
N HIS A 25 -6.08 2.02 -4.34
CA HIS A 25 -5.71 0.61 -4.32
C HIS A 25 -5.53 0.13 -2.88
N VAL A 26 -6.26 -0.91 -2.49
CA VAL A 26 -6.06 -1.55 -1.19
C VAL A 26 -4.71 -2.28 -1.21
N ILE A 27 -3.83 -1.92 -0.28
CA ILE A 27 -2.49 -2.53 -0.17
C ILE A 27 -2.32 -3.35 1.10
N MET A 28 -3.17 -3.13 2.10
CA MET A 28 -3.24 -3.87 3.35
C MET A 28 -4.69 -3.85 3.84
N ALA A 29 -5.17 -4.92 4.47
CA ALA A 29 -6.57 -5.01 4.90
C ALA A 29 -6.75 -6.03 6.03
N GLU A 30 -7.95 -6.16 6.59
CA GLU A 30 -8.27 -7.28 7.47
C GLU A 30 -8.24 -8.63 6.74
N GLN A 31 -8.34 -9.71 7.52
CA GLN A 31 -8.35 -11.07 6.98
C GLN A 31 -9.53 -11.27 6.01
N GLY A 32 -9.26 -11.91 4.86
CA GLY A 32 -10.29 -12.27 3.88
C GLY A 32 -10.54 -11.25 2.77
N VAL A 33 -9.95 -10.05 2.84
CA VAL A 33 -10.12 -9.01 1.81
C VAL A 33 -9.32 -9.27 0.52
N GLY A 34 -8.29 -10.13 0.57
CA GLY A 34 -7.55 -10.56 -0.61
C GLY A 34 -6.43 -11.54 -0.31
N ILE A 35 -6.03 -12.31 -1.33
CA ILE A 35 -4.93 -13.27 -1.25
C ILE A 35 -3.60 -12.51 -1.36
N GLY A 36 -2.65 -12.80 -0.45
CA GLY A 36 -1.31 -12.20 -0.48
C GLY A 36 -1.23 -10.74 -0.01
N ILE A 37 -2.34 -10.15 0.45
CA ILE A 37 -2.36 -8.81 1.04
C ILE A 37 -1.98 -8.91 2.53
N PRO A 38 -1.03 -8.08 3.02
CA PRO A 38 -0.69 -8.03 4.45
C PRO A 38 -1.91 -7.67 5.30
N GLN A 39 -2.10 -8.42 6.38
CA GLN A 39 -3.25 -8.22 7.26
C GLN A 39 -3.01 -7.07 8.23
N VAL A 40 -3.85 -6.04 8.27
CA VAL A 40 -3.73 -4.87 9.15
C VAL A 40 -5.08 -4.39 9.67
N PRO A 41 -5.64 -5.04 10.71
CA PRO A 41 -6.87 -4.59 11.34
C PRO A 41 -6.64 -3.33 12.21
N TYR A 42 -7.59 -2.39 12.17
CA TYR A 42 -7.59 -1.15 12.94
C TYR A 42 -6.36 -0.23 12.71
N PRO A 43 -5.97 0.05 11.46
CA PRO A 43 -4.86 0.97 11.19
C PRO A 43 -5.26 2.38 11.62
N TYR A 44 -4.43 3.03 12.44
CA TYR A 44 -4.74 4.35 12.99
C TYR A 44 -3.85 5.45 12.41
N ASP A 45 -2.52 5.23 12.41
CA ASP A 45 -1.56 6.20 11.92
C ASP A 45 -0.48 5.53 11.06
N LEU A 46 0.13 6.31 10.18
CA LEU A 46 1.06 5.91 9.13
C LEU A 46 2.30 6.82 9.14
N ALA A 47 3.49 6.22 9.17
CA ALA A 47 4.75 6.95 9.03
C ALA A 47 5.72 6.23 8.08
N PHE A 48 6.49 7.00 7.33
CA PHE A 48 7.53 6.47 6.45
C PHE A 48 8.92 6.77 6.99
N ASP A 49 9.83 5.80 6.88
CA ASP A 49 11.26 6.05 7.02
C ASP A 49 11.90 6.49 5.70
N ARG A 50 13.21 6.77 5.74
CA ARG A 50 13.99 7.19 4.55
C ARG A 50 14.21 6.05 3.54
N GLN A 51 14.02 4.80 3.95
CA GLN A 51 14.13 3.63 3.09
C GLN A 51 12.79 3.31 2.38
N GLY A 52 11.71 4.01 2.74
CA GLY A 52 10.38 3.80 2.19
C GLY A 52 9.60 2.69 2.89
N ASN A 53 10.04 2.23 4.07
CA ASN A 53 9.24 1.32 4.89
C ASN A 53 8.08 2.08 5.53
N LEU A 54 6.90 1.45 5.53
CA LEU A 54 5.70 1.98 6.16
C LEU A 54 5.55 1.40 7.56
N TYR A 55 5.47 2.28 8.55
CA TYR A 55 5.11 1.98 9.92
C TYR A 55 3.62 2.24 10.11
N VAL A 56 2.93 1.26 10.68
CA VAL A 56 1.50 1.33 10.97
C VAL A 56 1.27 1.09 12.45
N THR A 57 0.53 1.98 13.10
CA THR A 57 0.02 1.74 14.44
C THR A 57 -1.36 1.10 14.37
N GLU A 58 -1.57 0.00 15.09
CA GLU A 58 -2.87 -0.66 15.20
C GLU A 58 -3.47 -0.42 16.57
N LEU A 59 -4.42 0.51 16.66
CA LEU A 59 -4.93 1.04 17.92
C LEU A 59 -5.47 -0.07 18.84
N LEU A 60 -6.37 -0.93 18.32
CA LEU A 60 -7.00 -1.98 19.13
C LEU A 60 -6.12 -3.23 19.31
N ASN A 61 -5.07 -3.37 18.51
CA ASN A 61 -4.10 -4.47 18.68
C ASN A 61 -2.89 -4.06 19.52
N SER A 62 -2.82 -2.80 19.99
CA SER A 62 -1.75 -2.28 20.83
C SER A 62 -0.34 -2.56 20.29
N ARG A 63 -0.16 -2.48 18.97
CA ARG A 63 1.12 -2.79 18.32
C ARG A 63 1.44 -1.81 17.21
N ILE A 64 2.73 -1.76 16.87
CA ILE A 64 3.27 -1.09 15.69
C ILE A 64 3.89 -2.15 14.81
N ARG A 65 3.63 -2.08 13.49
CA ARG A 65 4.26 -2.97 12.51
C ARG A 65 4.91 -2.17 11.40
N MET A 66 6.02 -2.72 10.90
CA MET A 66 6.77 -2.15 9.78
C MET A 66 6.59 -3.06 8.56
N PHE A 67 6.41 -2.44 7.39
CA PHE A 67 6.27 -3.12 6.12
C PHE A 67 7.16 -2.49 5.04
N PRO A 68 7.98 -3.29 4.33
CA PRO A 68 8.69 -2.81 3.16
C PRO A 68 7.72 -2.67 1.98
N ILE A 69 7.28 -1.43 1.70
CA ILE A 69 6.24 -1.15 0.68
C ILE A 69 6.65 -1.60 -0.72
N ASP A 70 7.94 -1.55 -1.05
CA ASP A 70 8.48 -2.01 -2.33
C ASP A 70 8.28 -3.53 -2.55
N LYS A 71 8.09 -4.29 -1.46
CA LYS A 71 7.80 -5.73 -1.50
C LYS A 71 6.32 -6.07 -1.45
N ILE A 72 5.45 -5.09 -1.19
CA ILE A 72 4.00 -5.34 -1.21
C ILE A 72 3.54 -5.38 -2.66
N SER A 73 3.36 -6.60 -3.16
CA SER A 73 2.84 -6.88 -4.49
C SER A 73 1.35 -6.58 -4.56
N CYS A 74 0.97 -5.31 -4.50
CA CYS A 74 -0.27 -4.86 -5.12
C CYS A 74 0.03 -4.81 -6.61
N VAL A 75 -0.60 -5.72 -7.38
CA VAL A 75 -0.55 -5.90 -8.85
C VAL A 75 0.34 -4.85 -9.48
N LYS A 76 1.60 -5.22 -9.82
CA LYS A 76 2.45 -4.37 -10.65
C LYS A 76 1.54 -3.85 -11.75
N HIS A 77 1.34 -2.54 -11.79
CA HIS A 77 0.70 -1.90 -12.91
C HIS A 77 1.44 -2.44 -14.13
N SER A 78 0.76 -3.29 -14.90
CA SER A 78 1.28 -3.93 -16.10
C SER A 78 1.40 -2.84 -17.15
N VAL A 79 2.39 -1.99 -16.95
CA VAL A 79 2.99 -1.15 -17.97
C VAL A 79 4.47 -1.51 -17.91
N GLU A 80 4.76 -2.74 -18.33
CA GLU A 80 6.00 -2.95 -19.08
C GLU A 80 5.83 -2.09 -20.33
N LEU A 81 6.52 -0.97 -20.35
CA LEU A 81 6.69 -0.17 -21.54
C LEU A 81 7.24 -1.10 -22.62
N VAL A 82 6.46 -1.27 -23.69
CA VAL A 82 6.96 -1.70 -24.99
C VAL A 82 7.88 -0.58 -25.50
N GLN A 83 9.07 -0.45 -24.94
CA GLN A 83 10.13 0.44 -25.43
C GLN A 83 11.50 -0.17 -25.14
N ASN A 84 11.84 -1.16 -25.98
CA ASN A 84 13.18 -1.55 -26.42
C ASN A 84 12.91 -2.66 -27.45
N SER A 85 12.96 -2.46 -28.76
CA SER A 85 13.91 -1.67 -29.53
C SER A 85 13.41 -1.57 -30.98
N PHE A 86 13.04 -0.37 -31.43
CA PHE A 86 13.33 0.04 -32.80
C PHE A 86 14.75 0.59 -32.76
N LEU A 87 15.71 -0.17 -33.28
CA LEU A 87 16.97 0.36 -33.79
C LEU A 87 17.25 -0.35 -35.13
N LEU A 88 17.08 0.45 -36.20
CA LEU A 88 17.41 0.26 -37.61
C LEU A 88 16.67 -0.85 -38.38
#